data_AF-A0A4Q5WX33-F1
#
_entry.id   AF-A0A4Q5WX33-F1
#
_cell.length_a   1.000
_cell.length_b   1.000
_cell.length_c   1.000
_cell.angle_alpha   90.00
_cell.angle_beta   90.00
_cell.angle_gamma   90.00
#
_symmetry.space_group_name_H-M   'P 1'
#
loop_
_entity.id
_entity.type
_entity.pdbx_description
1 polymer ?
#
loop_
_entity_poly.entity_id
_entity_poly.type
_entity_poly.pdbx_seq_one_letter_code
_entity_poly.pdbx_strand_id
1 'polypeptide(L)'
;MNGQQQTTNNKLQTPQVGIIMGSDSDLGVMQAAAEMLRHFGIPFELTVVSAHRTPQRMFDYAASARGRGLRVIIAGAGGAAHLPGMVAAITPLPV
;
A
#
# COMPACT_ATOMS: atom_id res chain seq x y z
N MET A 1 -27.31 -24.36 -9.72
CA MET A 1 -26.04 -23.71 -10.12
C MET A 1 -25.42 -23.14 -8.86
N ASN A 2 -24.60 -23.94 -8.17
CA ASN A 2 -23.95 -23.53 -6.94
C ASN A 2 -22.58 -22.94 -7.30
N GLY A 3 -22.50 -21.62 -7.37
CA GLY A 3 -21.24 -20.89 -7.51
C GLY A 3 -20.43 -21.05 -6.24
N GLN A 4 -19.53 -22.04 -6.25
CA GLN A 4 -18.54 -22.21 -5.18
C GLN A 4 -17.69 -20.93 -5.12
N GLN A 5 -17.82 -20.22 -3.99
CA GLN A 5 -16.90 -19.17 -3.59
C GLN A 5 -15.49 -19.77 -3.58
N GLN A 6 -14.63 -19.31 -4.49
CA GLN A 6 -13.20 -19.60 -4.43
C GLN A 6 -12.61 -18.86 -3.23
N THR A 7 -12.77 -19.43 -2.04
CA THR A 7 -12.00 -19.05 -0.86
C THR A 7 -10.62 -19.68 -0.98
N THR A 8 -9.76 -19.11 -1.83
CA THR A 8 -8.32 -19.39 -1.75
C THR A 8 -7.78 -18.69 -0.50
N ASN A 9 -7.74 -19.43 0.59
CA ASN A 9 -6.84 -19.37 1.75
C ASN A 9 -5.77 -18.24 1.84
N ASN A 10 -6.13 -16.95 1.76
CA ASN A 10 -5.16 -15.84 1.76
C ASN A 10 -5.07 -15.06 3.08
N LYS A 11 -5.47 -15.66 4.21
CA LYS A 11 -5.49 -14.99 5.52
C LYS A 11 -4.14 -14.94 6.27
N LEU A 12 -3.06 -15.48 5.70
CA LEU A 12 -1.78 -15.66 6.42
C LEU A 12 -0.53 -15.17 5.66
N GLN A 13 -0.68 -14.56 4.48
CA GLN A 13 0.49 -14.08 3.74
C GLN A 13 0.88 -12.69 4.25
N THR A 14 2.05 -12.60 4.89
CA THR A 14 2.66 -11.31 5.26
C THR A 14 2.80 -10.44 4.00
N PRO A 15 2.25 -9.22 3.98
CA PRO A 15 2.33 -8.37 2.80
C PRO A 15 3.79 -8.07 2.48
N GLN A 16 4.16 -8.15 1.21
CA GLN A 16 5.48 -7.79 0.70
C GLN A 16 5.48 -6.40 0.06
N VAL A 17 4.32 -5.91 -0.38
CA VAL A 17 4.16 -4.57 -0.97
C VAL A 17 3.10 -3.79 -0.22
N GLY A 18 3.40 -2.54 0.12
CA GLY A 18 2.43 -1.60 0.67
C GLY A 18 1.92 -0.63 -0.39
N ILE A 19 0.64 -0.67 -0.74
CA ILE A 19 0.02 0.35 -1.59
C ILE A 19 -0.64 1.39 -0.68
N ILE A 20 -0.15 2.63 -0.73
CA ILE A 20 -0.70 3.73 0.06
C ILE A 20 -1.13 4.88 -0.81
N MET A 21 -2.18 5.58 -0.36
CA MET A 21 -2.73 6.72 -1.07
C MET A 21 -3.21 7.82 -0.13
N GLY A 22 -3.17 9.06 -0.59
CA GLY A 22 -3.52 10.23 0.23
C GLY A 22 -5.00 10.32 0.59
N SER A 23 -5.88 9.80 -0.27
CA SER A 23 -7.34 9.88 -0.15
C SER A 23 -8.05 8.70 -0.81
N ASP A 24 -9.30 8.41 -0.44
CA ASP A 24 -10.12 7.40 -1.11
C ASP A 24 -10.38 7.74 -2.59
N SER A 25 -10.35 9.03 -2.95
CA SER A 25 -10.47 9.49 -4.33
C SER A 25 -9.33 9.01 -5.23
N ASP A 26 -8.16 8.67 -4.66
CA ASP A 26 -7.02 8.14 -5.40
C ASP A 26 -7.18 6.64 -5.72
N LEU A 27 -8.12 5.95 -5.06
CA LEU A 27 -8.28 4.50 -5.15
C LEU A 27 -8.49 4.01 -6.58
N GLY A 28 -9.28 4.75 -7.38
CA GLY A 28 -9.54 4.39 -8.77
C GLY A 28 -8.27 4.30 -9.62
N VAL A 29 -7.28 5.15 -9.36
CA VAL A 29 -5.98 5.11 -10.05
C VAL A 29 -5.08 4.01 -9.46
N MET A 30 -5.05 3.90 -8.13
CA MET A 30 -4.16 2.96 -7.43
C MET A 30 -4.56 1.49 -7.59
N GLN A 31 -5.79 1.20 -8.03
CA GLN A 31 -6.27 -0.17 -8.30
C GLN A 31 -5.41 -0.91 -9.32
N ALA A 32 -4.87 -0.23 -10.33
CA ALA A 32 -4.01 -0.86 -11.33
C ALA A 32 -2.76 -1.52 -10.71
N ALA A 33 -2.18 -0.91 -9.66
CA ALA A 33 -1.06 -1.51 -8.94
C ALA A 33 -1.49 -2.80 -8.22
N ALA A 34 -2.63 -2.78 -7.53
CA ALA A 34 -3.19 -3.95 -6.85
C ALA A 34 -3.51 -5.09 -7.83
N GLU A 35 -4.04 -4.76 -9.02
CA GLU A 35 -4.31 -5.73 -10.09
C GLU A 35 -3.05 -6.43 -10.58
N MET A 36 -1.98 -5.66 -10.84
CA MET A 36 -0.70 -6.25 -11.25
C MET A 36 -0.10 -7.15 -10.17
N LEU A 37 -0.14 -6.74 -8.91
CA LEU A 37 0.36 -7.58 -7.81
C LEU A 37 -0.47 -8.86 -7.66
N ARG A 38 -1.81 -8.79 -7.82
CA ARG A 38 -2.67 -9.98 -7.88
C ARG A 38 -2.31 -10.90 -9.03
N HIS A 39 -2.08 -10.34 -10.22
CA HIS A 39 -1.70 -11.11 -11.41
C HIS A 39 -0.43 -11.93 -11.18
N PHE A 40 0.58 -11.35 -10.52
CA PHE A 40 1.83 -12.03 -10.18
C PHE A 40 1.79 -12.84 -8.88
N GLY A 41 0.65 -12.88 -8.16
CA GLY A 41 0.54 -13.58 -6.89
C GLY A 41 1.39 -12.98 -5.76
N ILE A 42 1.69 -11.68 -5.82
CA ILE A 42 2.48 -10.98 -4.79
C ILE A 42 1.54 -10.50 -3.69
N PRO A 43 1.75 -10.86 -2.41
CA PRO A 43 0.90 -10.39 -1.32
C PRO A 43 1.16 -8.91 -1.02
N PHE A 44 0.09 -8.15 -0.84
CA PHE A 44 0.15 -6.71 -0.60
C PHE A 44 -0.93 -6.25 0.37
N GLU A 45 -0.70 -5.08 0.95
CA GLU A 45 -1.73 -4.31 1.68
C GLU A 45 -2.08 -3.05 0.88
N LEU A 46 -3.31 -2.56 1.03
CA LEU A 46 -3.79 -1.34 0.39
C LEU A 46 -4.52 -0.49 1.44
N THR A 47 -4.08 0.75 1.66
CA THR A 47 -4.67 1.60 2.70
C THR A 47 -4.47 3.10 2.44
N VAL A 48 -5.28 3.94 3.11
CA VAL A 48 -5.16 5.40 3.04
C VAL A 48 -4.20 5.92 4.10
N VAL A 49 -3.21 6.70 3.65
CA VAL A 49 -2.19 7.35 4.46
C VAL A 49 -1.98 8.77 3.91
N SER A 50 -2.33 9.79 4.68
CA SER A 50 -2.30 11.18 4.22
C SER A 50 -1.11 11.93 4.81
N ALA A 51 -0.20 12.41 3.97
CA ALA A 51 0.94 13.22 4.38
C ALA A 51 0.53 14.56 5.03
N HIS A 52 -0.61 15.14 4.61
CA HIS A 52 -1.05 16.45 5.12
C HIS A 52 -2.08 16.36 6.24
N ARG A 53 -2.96 15.33 6.21
CA ARG A 53 -4.07 15.21 7.17
C ARG A 53 -3.73 14.32 8.36
N THR A 54 -2.90 13.30 8.15
CA THR A 54 -2.51 12.33 9.19
C THR A 54 -1.00 12.07 9.16
N PRO A 55 -0.16 13.12 9.30
CA PRO A 55 1.30 12.99 9.15
C PRO A 55 1.93 12.01 10.12
N GLN A 56 1.46 11.91 11.37
CA GLN A 56 1.99 10.94 12.33
C GLN A 56 1.71 9.49 11.87
N ARG A 57 0.50 9.20 11.39
CA ARG A 57 0.16 7.87 10.83
C ARG A 57 1.06 7.52 9.63
N MET A 58 1.36 8.50 8.79
CA MET A 58 2.30 8.31 7.68
C MET A 58 3.70 7.98 8.18
N PHE A 59 4.19 8.71 9.18
CA PHE A 59 5.49 8.47 9.77
C PHE A 59 5.57 7.05 10.37
N ASP A 60 4.58 6.68 11.20
CA ASP A 60 4.53 5.37 11.84
C ASP A 60 4.44 4.23 10.82
N TYR A 61 3.67 4.44 9.75
CA TYR A 61 3.58 3.50 8.63
C TYR A 61 4.95 3.27 7.98
N ALA A 62 5.64 4.35 7.61
CA ALA A 62 6.93 4.29 6.91
C ALA A 62 8.06 3.73 7.81
N ALA A 63 8.13 4.17 9.06
CA ALA A 63 9.13 3.75 10.02
C ALA A 63 9.02 2.25 10.37
N SER A 64 7.79 1.74 10.48
CA SER A 64 7.55 0.32 10.78
C SER A 64 7.59 -0.60 9.56
N ALA A 65 7.47 -0.07 8.34
CA ALA A 65 7.27 -0.84 7.09
C ALA A 65 8.22 -2.03 6.93
N ARG A 66 9.54 -1.80 7.06
CA ARG A 66 10.56 -2.85 6.95
C ARG A 66 10.40 -3.93 8.03
N GLY A 67 10.12 -3.52 9.27
CA GLY A 67 9.92 -4.44 10.39
C GLY A 67 8.68 -5.31 10.23
N ARG A 68 7.67 -4.83 9.50
CA ARG A 68 6.44 -5.59 9.17
C ARG A 68 6.63 -6.59 8.02
N GLY A 69 7.79 -6.61 7.37
CA GLY A 69 8.08 -7.51 6.25
C GLY A 69 7.82 -6.90 4.86
N LEU A 70 7.45 -5.62 4.77
CA LEU A 70 7.35 -4.94 3.48
C LEU A 70 8.74 -4.87 2.82
N ARG A 71 8.75 -5.05 1.50
CA ARG A 71 9.94 -4.95 0.65
C ARG A 71 9.93 -3.74 -0.26
N VAL A 72 8.74 -3.26 -0.63
CA VAL A 72 8.52 -2.07 -1.49
C VAL A 72 7.24 -1.36 -1.03
N ILE A 73 7.19 -0.05 -1.18
CA ILE A 73 5.98 0.76 -1.04
C ILE A 73 5.64 1.35 -2.40
N ILE A 74 4.35 1.40 -2.74
CA ILE A 74 3.81 2.11 -3.91
C ILE A 74 2.92 3.22 -3.35
N ALA A 75 3.35 4.48 -3.47
CA ALA A 75 2.66 5.62 -2.91
C ALA A 75 2.03 6.52 -3.98
N GLY A 76 0.72 6.75 -3.90
CA GLY A 76 -0.02 7.65 -4.79
C GLY A 76 -0.52 8.91 -4.10
N ALA A 77 -0.38 10.07 -4.76
CA ALA A 77 -0.97 11.33 -4.32
C ALA A 77 -1.18 12.29 -5.50
N GLY A 78 -2.16 13.19 -5.40
CA GLY A 78 -2.42 14.26 -6.36
C GLY A 78 -2.11 15.66 -5.82
N GLY A 79 -2.00 16.66 -6.71
CA GLY A 79 -1.74 18.06 -6.35
C GLY A 79 -0.33 18.27 -5.79
N ALA A 80 -0.22 18.79 -4.56
CA ALA A 80 1.04 18.85 -3.83
C ALA A 80 1.42 17.46 -3.29
N ALA A 81 1.85 16.57 -4.19
CA ALA A 81 2.00 15.14 -3.98
C ALA A 81 3.22 14.77 -3.10
N HIS A 82 3.16 15.11 -1.80
CA HIS A 82 4.30 14.90 -0.88
C HIS A 82 4.38 13.49 -0.29
N LEU A 83 3.32 12.68 -0.38
CA LEU A 83 3.28 11.36 0.25
C LEU A 83 4.47 10.46 -0.15
N PRO A 84 4.82 10.30 -1.43
CA PRO A 84 5.93 9.41 -1.81
C PRO A 84 7.27 9.88 -1.25
N GLY A 85 7.58 11.17 -1.41
CA GLY A 85 8.86 11.74 -0.95
C GLY A 85 9.02 11.70 0.57
N MET A 86 7.95 12.01 1.32
CA MET A 86 8.00 11.95 2.78
C MET A 86 8.16 10.53 3.30
N VAL A 87 7.51 9.55 2.67
CA VAL A 87 7.66 8.12 3.04
C VAL A 87 9.09 7.64 2.74
N ALA A 88 9.63 7.98 1.57
CA ALA A 88 11.01 7.66 1.19
C ALA A 88 12.06 8.27 2.13
N ALA A 89 11.78 9.43 2.73
CA ALA A 89 12.68 10.06 3.69
C ALA A 89 12.75 9.32 5.05
N ILE A 90 11.77 8.47 5.37
CA ILE A 90 11.62 7.83 6.69
C ILE A 90 12.03 6.36 6.65
N THR A 91 11.89 5.69 5.50
CA THR A 91 12.12 4.25 5.35
C THR A 91 13.28 3.95 4.41
N PRO A 92 14.10 2.90 4.67
CA PRO A 92 15.14 2.49 3.74
C PRO A 92 14.60 1.63 2.57
N LEU A 93 13.30 1.34 2.55
CA LEU A 93 12.69 0.56 1.47
C LEU A 93 12.56 1.40 0.20
N PRO A 94 12.59 0.79 -0.99
CA PRO A 94 12.15 1.43 -2.22
C PRO A 94 10.70 1.90 -2.09
N VAL A 95 10.44 3.14 -2.51
CA VAL A 95 9.14 3.82 -2.53
C VAL A 95 8.85 4.33 -3.94
#